data_AF-A0A7Y7TYV1-F1
#
_entry.id   AF-A0A7Y7TYV1-F1
#
_cell.length_a   1.000
_cell.length_b   1.000
_cell.length_c   1.000
_cell.angle_alpha   90.00
_cell.angle_beta   90.00
_cell.angle_gamma   90.00
#
_symmetry.space_group_name_H-M   'P 1'
#
loop_
_entity.id
_entity.type
_entity.pdbx_description
1 polymer ?
#
loop_
_entity_poly.entity_id
_entity_poly.type
_entity_poly.pdbx_seq_one_letter_code
_entity_poly.pdbx_strand_id
1 'polypeptide(L)'
;MSQTQTDELLKEFAPQLEHTGLKGKIWIGFLIFMVCMGLFALYWQVSRGHIVTGMRDNVVWGVYIVNFIFFMGISYAGALISGTLHLFHAEWRKPVIRMAEFITVISLLIGPLYIMLCIGRLDRLPNLILFGRIQSPITWDVIAISTDIIGCFIFLYLAILRDLSKLRDYEALKVPAWQKKLYKMLALGYTGTPEQQIRLKRATDIMAGMVIAIAIIVYSVLAWIFSVTLQPGWHSTIFGPYFVIAAVYSGTGVLILAMFIFRKVYHLEKHITQKHFVNVGVIMLVLAAFFGYFTFSEYLTKWYGSEKNDEILIKILFKDYYFFFIFSNYVGVLLPLIVVGFKKLRTINNITITAVVVIIALWMNRYLIVVPTLESPYLPIQDARAAWLHYSPTWVEMVLTAGGVASFCLFFTIASKLIPIVQVAELKEEPKESGDIYLR
;
A
#
# COMPACT_ATOMS: atom_id res chain seq x y z
N MET A 1 -6.18 16.45 -29.33
CA MET A 1 -5.36 15.29 -29.73
C MET A 1 -5.80 14.85 -31.12
N SER A 2 -4.87 14.71 -32.07
CA SER A 2 -5.15 14.02 -33.34
C SER A 2 -5.38 12.52 -33.02
N GLN A 3 -6.47 11.95 -33.51
CA GLN A 3 -6.87 10.56 -33.23
C GLN A 3 -5.74 9.56 -33.56
N THR A 4 -5.00 9.84 -34.62
CA THR A 4 -3.86 9.04 -35.12
C THR A 4 -2.75 8.83 -34.09
N GLN A 5 -2.43 9.83 -33.26
CA GLN A 5 -1.32 9.74 -32.30
C GLN A 5 -1.66 8.92 -31.04
N THR A 6 -2.92 8.96 -30.61
CA THR A 6 -3.39 8.08 -29.54
C THR A 6 -3.50 6.64 -29.99
N ASP A 7 -3.86 6.41 -31.25
CA ASP A 7 -3.91 5.06 -31.81
C ASP A 7 -2.51 4.44 -31.89
N GLU A 8 -1.45 5.23 -32.10
CA GLU A 8 -0.05 4.76 -32.03
C GLU A 8 0.35 4.32 -30.62
N LEU A 9 0.03 5.12 -29.59
CA LEU A 9 0.30 4.74 -28.19
C LEU A 9 -0.53 3.51 -27.78
N LEU A 10 -1.81 3.47 -28.15
CA LEU A 10 -2.65 2.31 -27.90
C LEU A 10 -2.13 1.06 -28.62
N LYS A 11 -1.56 1.19 -29.81
CA LYS A 11 -0.90 0.09 -30.51
C LYS A 11 0.35 -0.41 -29.77
N GLU A 12 1.09 0.48 -29.12
CA GLU A 12 2.25 0.10 -28.29
C GLU A 12 1.82 -0.67 -27.02
N PHE A 13 0.71 -0.27 -26.39
CA PHE A 13 0.17 -0.91 -25.17
C PHE A 13 -0.83 -2.04 -25.44
N ALA A 14 -1.34 -2.21 -26.66
CA ALA A 14 -2.30 -3.26 -27.00
C ALA A 14 -1.76 -4.68 -26.74
N PRO A 15 -0.50 -5.03 -27.06
CA PRO A 15 0.05 -6.37 -26.75
C PRO A 15 -0.01 -6.72 -25.26
N GLN A 16 0.09 -5.73 -24.38
CA GLN A 16 -0.08 -5.93 -22.94
C GLN A 16 -1.49 -6.43 -22.61
N LEU A 17 -2.53 -5.92 -23.27
CA LEU A 17 -3.93 -6.26 -23.04
C LEU A 17 -4.37 -7.54 -23.78
N GLU A 18 -3.89 -7.74 -25.01
CA GLU A 18 -4.38 -8.79 -25.93
C GLU A 18 -3.78 -10.17 -25.65
N HIS A 19 -2.51 -10.22 -25.23
CA HIS A 19 -1.77 -11.48 -25.15
C HIS A 19 -1.20 -11.74 -23.76
N THR A 20 -1.39 -12.97 -23.28
CA THR A 20 -0.72 -13.48 -22.08
C THR A 20 0.21 -14.61 -22.50
N GLY A 21 1.51 -14.33 -22.50
CA GLY A 21 2.53 -15.33 -22.83
C GLY A 21 2.56 -16.48 -21.81
N LEU A 22 3.27 -17.57 -22.16
CA LEU A 22 3.34 -18.78 -21.33
C LEU A 22 3.84 -18.49 -19.90
N LYS A 23 4.90 -17.69 -19.76
CA LYS A 23 5.42 -17.25 -18.45
C LYS A 23 4.36 -16.51 -17.62
N GLY A 24 3.56 -15.66 -18.27
CA GLY A 24 2.45 -14.95 -17.62
C GLY A 24 1.34 -15.88 -17.16
N LYS A 25 1.00 -16.92 -17.95
CA LYS A 25 0.03 -17.95 -17.54
C LYS A 25 0.53 -18.78 -16.36
N ILE A 26 1.80 -19.18 -16.37
CA ILE A 26 2.44 -19.90 -15.26
C ILE A 26 2.42 -19.04 -13.99
N TRP A 27 2.77 -17.76 -14.10
CA TRP A 27 2.71 -16.80 -13.00
C TRP A 27 1.30 -16.67 -12.41
N ILE A 28 0.28 -16.46 -13.26
CA ILE A 28 -1.11 -16.39 -12.82
C ILE A 28 -1.56 -17.71 -12.16
N GLY A 29 -1.21 -18.86 -12.74
CA GLY A 29 -1.51 -20.17 -12.18
C GLY A 29 -0.89 -20.37 -10.80
N PHE A 30 0.37 -19.97 -10.62
CA PHE A 30 1.06 -19.99 -9.32
C PHE A 30 0.36 -19.09 -8.29
N LEU A 31 -0.01 -17.86 -8.67
CA LEU A 31 -0.72 -16.94 -7.79
C LEU A 31 -2.09 -17.49 -7.37
N ILE A 32 -2.86 -18.05 -8.31
CA ILE A 32 -4.16 -18.69 -8.02
C ILE A 32 -3.96 -19.84 -7.04
N PHE A 33 -2.95 -20.69 -7.26
CA PHE A 33 -2.63 -21.79 -6.35
C PHE A 33 -2.35 -21.30 -4.92
N MET A 34 -1.54 -20.25 -4.76
CA MET A 34 -1.25 -19.64 -3.46
C MET A 34 -2.51 -19.05 -2.80
N VAL A 35 -3.39 -18.41 -3.56
CA VAL A 35 -4.69 -17.92 -3.06
C VAL A 35 -5.57 -19.09 -2.61
N CYS A 36 -5.64 -20.18 -3.38
CA CYS A 36 -6.38 -21.38 -3.00
C CYS A 36 -5.82 -22.02 -1.72
N MET A 37 -4.50 -22.06 -1.54
CA MET A 37 -3.89 -22.48 -0.27
C MET A 37 -4.29 -21.57 0.89
N GLY A 38 -4.32 -20.25 0.67
CA GLY A 38 -4.82 -19.28 1.65
C GLY A 38 -6.27 -19.53 2.03
N LEU A 39 -7.16 -19.79 1.06
CA LEU A 39 -8.57 -20.11 1.31
C LEU A 39 -8.73 -21.44 2.07
N PHE A 40 -7.89 -22.44 1.79
CA PHE A 40 -7.84 -23.68 2.56
C PHE A 40 -7.42 -23.44 4.01
N ALA A 41 -6.38 -22.63 4.24
CA ALA A 41 -5.95 -22.24 5.58
C ALA A 41 -7.03 -21.43 6.32
N LEU A 42 -7.77 -20.56 5.62
CA LEU A 42 -8.92 -19.85 6.18
C LEU A 42 -10.01 -20.83 6.63
N TYR A 43 -10.38 -21.79 5.77
CA TYR A 43 -11.34 -22.83 6.11
C TYR A 43 -10.88 -23.64 7.34
N TRP A 44 -9.59 -23.98 7.40
CA TRP A 44 -9.00 -24.68 8.54
C TRP A 44 -9.10 -23.87 9.84
N GLN A 45 -8.81 -22.57 9.78
CA GLN A 45 -8.94 -21.68 10.94
C GLN A 45 -10.38 -21.50 11.39
N VAL A 46 -11.32 -21.29 10.46
CA VAL A 46 -12.74 -21.11 10.80
C VAL A 46 -13.35 -22.39 11.39
N SER A 47 -12.95 -23.56 10.88
CA SER A 47 -13.48 -24.86 11.36
C SER A 47 -12.92 -25.29 12.71
N ARG A 48 -11.63 -25.04 12.98
CA ARG A 48 -10.98 -25.44 14.25
C ARG A 48 -10.88 -24.32 15.27
N GLY A 49 -11.23 -23.09 14.90
CA GLY A 49 -11.05 -21.89 15.71
C GLY A 49 -9.60 -21.41 15.77
N HIS A 50 -9.38 -20.31 16.49
CA HIS A 50 -8.08 -19.63 16.59
C HIS A 50 -6.97 -20.44 17.27
N ILE A 51 -7.27 -21.63 17.82
CA ILE A 51 -6.26 -22.53 18.41
C ILE A 51 -5.17 -22.94 17.41
N VAL A 52 -5.48 -22.91 16.11
CA VAL A 52 -4.52 -23.24 15.03
C VAL A 52 -3.52 -22.11 14.77
N THR A 53 -3.74 -20.92 15.34
CA THR A 53 -2.85 -19.76 15.26
C THR A 53 -1.85 -19.75 16.41
N GLY A 54 -0.81 -18.92 16.29
CA GLY A 54 0.15 -18.65 17.35
C GLY A 54 -0.36 -17.65 18.39
N MET A 55 -1.50 -17.01 18.13
CA MET A 55 -2.08 -16.00 19.02
C MET A 55 -2.62 -16.65 20.31
N ARG A 56 -2.37 -16.00 21.44
CA ARG A 56 -2.74 -16.46 22.79
C ARG A 56 -3.28 -15.28 23.61
N ASP A 57 -3.66 -15.54 24.85
CA ASP A 57 -4.28 -14.55 25.73
C ASP A 57 -3.41 -13.30 25.97
N ASN A 58 -2.07 -13.45 25.90
CA ASN A 58 -1.13 -12.32 25.99
C ASN A 58 -0.95 -11.63 24.63
N VAL A 59 -0.52 -12.40 23.62
CA VAL A 59 -0.34 -11.91 22.26
C VAL A 59 -1.59 -12.23 21.44
N VAL A 60 -2.60 -11.37 21.63
CA VAL A 60 -3.90 -11.50 20.96
C VAL A 60 -3.85 -11.08 19.49
N TRP A 61 -2.87 -10.27 19.12
CA TRP A 61 -2.65 -9.78 17.77
C TRP A 61 -1.28 -10.24 17.26
N GLY A 62 -1.31 -11.21 16.35
CA GLY A 62 -0.12 -11.74 15.69
C GLY A 62 0.17 -11.07 14.35
N VAL A 63 0.65 -11.88 13.41
CA VAL A 63 1.06 -11.44 12.08
C VAL A 63 -0.09 -10.89 11.24
N TYR A 64 -1.34 -11.21 11.58
CA TYR A 64 -2.51 -10.64 10.92
C TYR A 64 -2.58 -9.13 11.09
N ILE A 65 -2.40 -8.60 12.30
CA ILE A 65 -2.39 -7.15 12.51
C ILE A 65 -1.15 -6.50 11.88
N VAL A 66 -0.01 -7.19 11.91
CA VAL A 66 1.22 -6.74 11.21
C VAL A 66 0.93 -6.55 9.71
N ASN A 67 0.33 -7.55 9.06
CA ASN A 67 -0.02 -7.50 7.64
C ASN A 67 -1.12 -6.46 7.36
N PHE A 68 -2.12 -6.35 8.23
CA PHE A 68 -3.15 -5.32 8.12
C PHE A 68 -2.52 -3.93 8.07
N ILE A 69 -1.71 -3.56 9.07
CA ILE A 69 -1.04 -2.24 9.11
C ILE A 69 -0.16 -2.07 7.87
N PHE A 70 0.54 -3.13 7.46
CA PHE A 70 1.43 -3.08 6.29
C PHE A 70 0.69 -2.81 4.98
N PHE A 71 -0.38 -3.55 4.68
CA PHE A 71 -1.20 -3.34 3.47
C PHE A 71 -1.97 -2.01 3.53
N MET A 72 -2.47 -1.60 4.70
CA MET A 72 -3.05 -0.26 4.83
C MET A 72 -2.00 0.82 4.56
N GLY A 73 -0.77 0.63 5.04
CA GLY A 73 0.33 1.57 4.83
C GLY A 73 0.75 1.68 3.37
N ILE A 74 0.80 0.55 2.65
CA ILE A 74 1.06 0.52 1.20
C ILE A 74 -0.03 1.27 0.44
N SER A 75 -1.31 1.09 0.82
CA SER A 75 -2.43 1.77 0.16
C SER A 75 -2.24 3.29 0.22
N TYR A 76 -1.97 3.77 1.43
CA TYR A 76 -1.81 5.19 1.73
C TYR A 76 -0.72 5.87 0.90
N ALA A 77 0.43 5.20 0.73
CA ALA A 77 1.52 5.75 -0.06
C ALA A 77 1.08 6.03 -1.50
N GLY A 78 0.35 5.11 -2.13
CA GLY A 78 -0.11 5.29 -3.50
C GLY A 78 -1.09 6.46 -3.61
N ALA A 79 -2.00 6.61 -2.64
CA ALA A 79 -2.98 7.68 -2.58
C ALA A 79 -2.31 9.05 -2.39
N LEU A 80 -1.42 9.16 -1.39
CA LEU A 80 -0.71 10.40 -1.10
C LEU A 80 0.27 10.75 -2.22
N ILE A 81 1.07 9.80 -2.72
CA ILE A 81 2.00 10.08 -3.83
C ILE A 81 1.22 10.47 -5.09
N SER A 82 0.16 9.73 -5.46
CA SER A 82 -0.66 10.07 -6.63
C SER A 82 -1.29 11.45 -6.49
N GLY A 83 -2.01 11.71 -5.38
CA GLY A 83 -2.68 12.98 -5.15
C GLY A 83 -1.71 14.15 -5.04
N THR A 84 -0.63 14.02 -4.27
CA THR A 84 0.35 15.10 -4.08
C THR A 84 1.10 15.40 -5.37
N LEU A 85 1.55 14.38 -6.11
CA LEU A 85 2.16 14.60 -7.43
C LEU A 85 1.16 15.19 -8.42
N HIS A 86 -0.12 14.81 -8.32
CA HIS A 86 -1.22 15.37 -9.11
C HIS A 86 -1.35 16.89 -8.91
N LEU A 87 -1.48 17.32 -7.65
CA LEU A 87 -1.64 18.71 -7.26
C LEU A 87 -0.41 19.56 -7.56
N PHE A 88 0.80 19.02 -7.41
CA PHE A 88 2.04 19.75 -7.74
C PHE A 88 2.35 19.82 -9.24
N HIS A 89 1.45 19.33 -10.11
CA HIS A 89 1.66 19.35 -11.56
C HIS A 89 3.02 18.75 -11.98
N ALA A 90 3.48 17.72 -11.26
CA ALA A 90 4.76 17.08 -11.50
C ALA A 90 4.74 16.27 -12.80
N GLU A 91 5.23 16.84 -13.90
CA GLU A 91 5.21 16.23 -15.25
C GLU A 91 5.81 14.82 -15.34
N TRP A 92 6.81 14.52 -14.51
CA TRP A 92 7.47 13.20 -14.48
C TRP A 92 6.58 12.10 -13.87
N ARG A 93 5.44 12.43 -13.25
CA ARG A 93 4.56 11.43 -12.60
C ARG A 93 3.79 10.58 -13.60
N LYS A 94 3.54 11.09 -14.81
CA LYS A 94 2.64 10.52 -15.83
C LYS A 94 2.83 9.00 -16.07
N PRO A 95 4.06 8.48 -16.21
CA PRO A 95 4.27 7.04 -16.42
C PRO A 95 4.21 6.18 -15.15
N VAL A 96 4.07 6.78 -13.97
CA VAL A 96 4.16 6.07 -12.68
C VAL A 96 2.84 6.13 -11.90
N ILE A 97 2.05 7.20 -12.07
CA ILE A 97 0.89 7.52 -11.23
C ILE A 97 -0.17 6.41 -11.21
N ARG A 98 -0.44 5.76 -12.34
CA ARG A 98 -1.42 4.66 -12.40
C ARG A 98 -0.97 3.40 -11.67
N MET A 99 0.34 3.12 -11.63
CA MET A 99 0.83 2.04 -10.77
C MET A 99 0.57 2.36 -9.30
N ALA A 100 0.79 3.62 -8.89
CA ALA A 100 0.50 4.05 -7.52
C ALA A 100 -0.99 3.91 -7.20
N GLU A 101 -1.89 4.34 -8.10
CA GLU A 101 -3.35 4.22 -7.90
C GLU A 101 -3.83 2.75 -7.81
N PHE A 102 -3.28 1.85 -8.63
CA PHE A 102 -3.57 0.42 -8.51
C PHE A 102 -3.04 -0.19 -7.22
N ILE A 103 -1.81 0.16 -6.83
CA ILE A 103 -1.25 -0.26 -5.53
C ILE A 103 -2.19 0.17 -4.41
N THR A 104 -2.67 1.41 -4.42
CA THR A 104 -3.65 1.94 -3.45
C THR A 104 -4.86 1.04 -3.32
N VAL A 105 -5.66 0.96 -4.39
CA VAL A 105 -6.98 0.33 -4.33
C VAL A 105 -6.85 -1.16 -4.03
N ILE A 106 -5.88 -1.86 -4.63
CA ILE A 106 -5.69 -3.30 -4.42
C ILE A 106 -5.23 -3.57 -2.99
N SER A 107 -4.31 -2.77 -2.46
CA SER A 107 -3.84 -2.93 -1.09
C SER A 107 -4.94 -2.67 -0.08
N LEU A 108 -5.81 -1.70 -0.36
CA LEU A 108 -6.97 -1.35 0.46
C LEU A 108 -8.09 -2.40 0.45
N LEU A 109 -8.19 -3.20 -0.62
CA LEU A 109 -9.11 -4.36 -0.66
C LEU A 109 -8.59 -5.53 0.20
N ILE A 110 -7.27 -5.66 0.31
CA ILE A 110 -6.64 -6.83 0.95
C ILE A 110 -6.36 -6.58 2.42
N GLY A 111 -5.90 -5.38 2.79
CA GLY A 111 -5.57 -5.03 4.17
C GLY A 111 -6.68 -5.37 5.16
N PRO A 112 -7.92 -4.88 4.98
CA PRO A 112 -9.03 -5.12 5.90
C PRO A 112 -9.39 -6.60 6.07
N LEU A 113 -9.09 -7.46 5.09
CA LEU A 113 -9.31 -8.90 5.22
C LEU A 113 -8.48 -9.48 6.38
N TYR A 114 -7.29 -8.95 6.65
CA TYR A 114 -6.47 -9.40 7.77
C TYR A 114 -7.06 -9.07 9.14
N ILE A 115 -7.81 -7.96 9.29
CA ILE A 115 -8.58 -7.72 10.53
C ILE A 115 -9.64 -8.81 10.68
N MET A 116 -10.33 -9.17 9.59
CA MET A 116 -11.36 -10.21 9.64
C MET A 116 -10.77 -11.56 10.09
N LEU A 117 -9.52 -11.87 9.74
CA LEU A 117 -8.84 -13.08 10.22
C LEU A 117 -8.63 -13.10 11.74
N CYS A 118 -8.55 -11.95 12.39
CA CYS A 118 -8.43 -11.85 13.85
C CYS A 118 -9.77 -12.08 14.57
N ILE A 119 -10.91 -11.95 13.88
CA ILE A 119 -12.22 -12.01 14.51
C ILE A 119 -12.64 -13.46 14.73
N GLY A 120 -12.89 -13.84 16.00
CA GLY A 120 -13.33 -15.18 16.39
C GLY A 120 -14.71 -15.59 15.84
N ARG A 121 -15.60 -14.61 15.64
CA ARG A 121 -17.01 -14.84 15.26
C ARG A 121 -17.43 -13.93 14.13
N LEU A 122 -17.02 -14.29 12.91
CA LEU A 122 -17.38 -13.57 11.69
C LEU A 122 -18.90 -13.51 11.44
N ASP A 123 -19.65 -14.49 11.94
CA ASP A 123 -21.11 -14.51 11.91
C ASP A 123 -21.76 -13.31 12.60
N ARG A 124 -21.05 -12.68 13.55
CA ARG A 124 -21.52 -11.52 14.33
C ARG A 124 -21.03 -10.18 13.78
N LEU A 125 -20.32 -10.16 12.66
CA LEU A 125 -19.81 -8.93 12.05
C LEU A 125 -20.90 -7.84 11.82
N PRO A 126 -22.16 -8.18 11.45
CA PRO A 126 -23.21 -7.17 11.29
C PRO A 126 -23.48 -6.34 12.55
N ASN A 127 -23.19 -6.87 13.75
CA ASN A 127 -23.36 -6.14 15.00
C ASN A 127 -22.44 -4.92 15.11
N LEU A 128 -21.30 -4.92 14.41
CA LEU A 128 -20.39 -3.77 14.38
C LEU A 128 -21.04 -2.55 13.72
N ILE A 129 -21.90 -2.79 12.73
CA ILE A 129 -22.64 -1.74 12.00
C ILE A 129 -23.91 -1.36 12.78
N LEU A 130 -24.66 -2.34 13.28
CA LEU A 130 -25.95 -2.11 13.93
C LEU A 130 -25.83 -1.56 15.36
N PHE A 131 -24.79 -1.98 16.10
CA PHE A 131 -24.61 -1.69 17.52
C PHE A 131 -23.19 -1.17 17.82
N GLY A 132 -22.54 -0.56 16.82
CA GLY A 132 -21.20 -0.02 16.93
C GLY A 132 -21.09 1.03 18.04
N ARG A 133 -20.04 0.93 18.86
CA ARG A 133 -19.75 1.90 19.93
C ARG A 133 -18.76 2.94 19.43
N ILE A 134 -19.19 4.19 19.36
CA ILE A 134 -18.33 5.31 18.91
C ILE A 134 -17.19 5.59 19.88
N GLN A 135 -17.23 5.11 21.12
CA GLN A 135 -16.10 5.21 22.05
C GLN A 135 -14.95 4.25 21.70
N SER A 136 -15.17 3.27 20.83
CA SER A 136 -14.13 2.32 20.43
C SER A 136 -13.36 2.82 19.20
N PRO A 137 -12.02 2.92 19.26
CA PRO A 137 -11.18 3.24 18.11
C PRO A 137 -11.36 2.29 16.91
N ILE A 138 -11.76 1.03 17.16
CA ILE A 138 -12.04 0.05 16.10
C ILE A 138 -13.25 0.48 15.25
N THR A 139 -14.27 1.09 15.87
CA THR A 139 -15.42 1.62 15.13
C THR A 139 -15.00 2.78 14.23
N TRP A 140 -14.08 3.63 14.69
CA TRP A 140 -13.52 4.71 13.86
C TRP A 140 -12.75 4.15 12.68
N ASP A 141 -11.95 3.11 12.89
CA ASP A 141 -11.19 2.44 11.84
C ASP A 141 -12.11 1.87 10.75
N VAL A 142 -13.23 1.24 11.13
CA VAL A 142 -14.22 0.72 10.16
C VAL A 142 -14.83 1.85 9.33
N ILE A 143 -15.19 2.97 9.94
CA ILE A 143 -15.74 4.14 9.24
C ILE A 143 -14.68 4.74 8.31
N ALA A 144 -13.44 4.87 8.81
CA ALA A 144 -12.32 5.44 8.09
C ALA A 144 -11.96 4.60 6.87
N ILE A 145 -11.73 3.29 7.04
CA ILE A 145 -11.43 2.34 5.97
C ILE A 145 -12.56 2.32 4.93
N SER A 146 -13.83 2.28 5.36
CA SER A 146 -14.96 2.26 4.41
C SER A 146 -15.02 3.53 3.56
N THR A 147 -14.78 4.69 4.19
CA THR A 147 -14.73 5.99 3.51
C THR A 147 -13.55 6.07 2.54
N ASP A 148 -12.38 5.58 2.97
CA ASP A 148 -11.16 5.55 2.14
C ASP A 148 -11.32 4.65 0.93
N ILE A 149 -11.94 3.46 1.09
CA ILE A 149 -12.27 2.55 -0.01
C ILE A 149 -13.10 3.29 -1.05
N ILE A 150 -14.22 3.86 -0.65
CA ILE A 150 -15.12 4.56 -1.57
C ILE A 150 -14.39 5.73 -2.26
N GLY A 151 -13.65 6.54 -1.49
CA GLY A 151 -12.90 7.69 -2.01
C GLY A 151 -11.85 7.30 -3.05
N CYS A 152 -11.01 6.30 -2.73
CA CYS A 152 -9.96 5.82 -3.62
C CYS A 152 -10.53 5.13 -4.88
N PHE A 153 -11.63 4.39 -4.75
CA PHE A 153 -12.31 3.80 -5.92
C PHE A 153 -12.88 4.86 -6.87
N ILE A 154 -13.55 5.89 -6.33
CA ILE A 154 -14.07 6.99 -7.13
C ILE A 154 -12.91 7.73 -7.80
N PHE A 155 -11.85 8.04 -7.07
CA PHE A 155 -10.68 8.73 -7.62
C PHE A 155 -10.02 7.93 -8.74
N LEU A 156 -9.73 6.64 -8.52
CA LEU A 156 -9.18 5.76 -9.55
C LEU A 156 -10.12 5.71 -10.77
N TYR A 157 -11.43 5.59 -10.56
CA TYR A 157 -12.41 5.53 -11.63
C TYR A 157 -12.38 6.80 -12.51
N LEU A 158 -12.34 7.98 -11.89
CA LEU A 158 -12.22 9.24 -12.62
C LEU A 158 -10.90 9.33 -13.40
N ALA A 159 -9.79 8.86 -12.80
CA ALA A 159 -8.48 8.85 -13.44
C ALA A 159 -8.41 7.93 -14.68
N ILE A 160 -9.08 6.77 -14.64
CA ILE A 160 -9.09 5.82 -15.77
C ILE A 160 -10.16 6.11 -16.82
N LEU A 161 -11.14 6.97 -16.55
CA LEU A 161 -12.30 7.19 -17.43
C LEU A 161 -11.89 7.60 -18.85
N ARG A 162 -10.86 8.46 -18.98
CA ARG A 162 -10.31 8.88 -20.28
C ARG A 162 -9.75 7.67 -21.03
N ASP A 163 -8.91 6.86 -20.41
CA ASP A 163 -8.34 5.67 -21.05
C ASP A 163 -9.40 4.64 -21.41
N LEU A 164 -10.42 4.44 -20.58
CA LEU A 164 -11.54 3.53 -20.89
C LEU A 164 -12.29 3.97 -22.14
N SER A 165 -12.56 5.28 -22.29
CA SER A 165 -13.19 5.80 -23.52
C SER A 165 -12.32 5.56 -24.76
N LYS A 166 -10.99 5.71 -24.63
CA LYS A 166 -10.06 5.47 -25.73
C LYS A 166 -9.96 3.99 -26.10
N LEU A 167 -9.96 3.09 -25.11
CA LEU A 167 -9.99 1.64 -25.33
C LEU A 167 -11.32 1.18 -25.95
N ARG A 168 -12.44 1.81 -25.60
CA ARG A 168 -13.76 1.55 -26.21
C ARG A 168 -13.75 1.89 -27.70
N ASP A 169 -13.18 3.03 -28.07
CA ASP A 169 -13.19 3.56 -29.43
C ASP A 169 -12.10 2.97 -30.33
N TYR A 170 -11.13 2.25 -29.74
CA TYR A 170 -10.04 1.60 -30.48
C TYR A 170 -10.49 0.28 -31.12
N GLU A 171 -10.95 0.35 -32.37
CA GLU A 171 -11.52 -0.79 -33.10
C GLU A 171 -10.52 -1.94 -33.29
N ALA A 172 -9.25 -1.61 -33.51
CA ALA A 172 -8.17 -2.57 -33.73
C ALA A 172 -7.83 -3.42 -32.50
N LEU A 173 -8.38 -3.10 -31.32
CA LEU A 173 -8.16 -3.85 -30.08
C LEU A 173 -8.76 -5.26 -30.17
N LYS A 174 -7.90 -6.28 -30.08
CA LYS A 174 -8.26 -7.70 -30.11
C LYS A 174 -8.48 -8.26 -28.71
N VAL A 175 -9.55 -7.79 -28.06
CA VAL A 175 -9.98 -8.28 -26.74
C VAL A 175 -11.33 -9.01 -26.81
N PRO A 176 -11.63 -9.92 -25.86
CA PRO A 176 -12.92 -10.62 -25.79
C PRO A 176 -14.13 -9.67 -25.75
N ALA A 177 -15.28 -10.14 -26.25
CA ALA A 177 -16.50 -9.34 -26.33
C ALA A 177 -16.98 -8.80 -24.96
N TRP A 178 -16.79 -9.57 -23.89
CA TRP A 178 -17.14 -9.15 -22.53
C TRP A 178 -16.29 -7.94 -22.07
N GLN A 179 -15.02 -7.89 -22.47
CA GLN A 179 -14.10 -6.80 -22.13
C GLN A 179 -14.45 -5.52 -22.90
N LYS A 180 -14.82 -5.63 -24.19
CA LYS A 180 -15.36 -4.47 -24.94
C LYS A 180 -16.67 -3.96 -24.33
N LYS A 181 -17.56 -4.86 -23.89
CA LYS A 181 -18.80 -4.48 -23.17
C LYS A 181 -18.50 -3.76 -21.86
N LEU A 182 -17.50 -4.24 -21.11
CA LEU A 182 -17.04 -3.60 -19.87
C LEU A 182 -16.54 -2.18 -20.14
N TYR A 183 -15.69 -1.97 -21.14
CA TYR A 183 -15.21 -0.63 -21.50
C TYR A 183 -16.34 0.30 -21.93
N LYS A 184 -17.30 -0.19 -22.71
CA LYS A 184 -18.49 0.60 -23.11
C LYS A 184 -19.32 1.03 -21.90
N MET A 185 -19.52 0.13 -20.94
CA MET A 185 -20.28 0.40 -19.71
C MET A 185 -19.54 1.39 -18.80
N LEU A 186 -18.26 1.15 -18.54
CA LEU A 186 -17.44 1.98 -17.65
C LEU A 186 -17.05 3.33 -18.27
N ALA A 187 -17.13 3.51 -19.59
CA ALA A 187 -16.91 4.81 -20.22
C ALA A 187 -18.09 5.78 -20.00
N LEU A 188 -19.25 5.33 -19.51
CA LEU A 188 -20.45 6.16 -19.24
C LEU A 188 -20.82 7.16 -20.35
N GLY A 189 -20.62 6.78 -21.62
CA GLY A 189 -20.90 7.67 -22.75
C GLY A 189 -19.97 8.89 -22.84
N TYR A 190 -18.83 8.88 -22.14
CA TYR A 190 -17.79 9.90 -22.29
C TYR A 190 -17.28 9.91 -23.74
N THR A 191 -17.35 11.07 -24.38
CA THR A 191 -16.91 11.31 -25.77
C THR A 191 -15.76 12.31 -25.83
N GLY A 192 -15.43 12.95 -24.71
CA GLY A 192 -14.30 13.87 -24.61
C GLY A 192 -14.60 15.27 -25.14
N THR A 193 -15.86 15.73 -25.08
CA THR A 193 -16.19 17.13 -25.41
C THR A 193 -15.44 18.10 -24.49
N PRO A 194 -15.18 19.35 -24.91
CA PRO A 194 -14.46 20.33 -24.07
C PRO A 194 -15.07 20.51 -22.68
N GLU A 195 -16.41 20.54 -22.59
CA GLU A 195 -17.11 20.61 -21.30
C GLU A 195 -16.88 19.37 -20.43
N GLN A 196 -16.95 18.16 -21.01
CA GLN A 196 -16.70 16.92 -20.28
C GLN A 196 -15.27 16.85 -19.75
N GLN A 197 -14.29 17.32 -20.53
CA GLN A 197 -12.89 17.38 -20.10
C GLN A 197 -12.71 18.33 -18.91
N ILE A 198 -13.31 19.52 -18.95
CA ILE A 198 -13.25 20.49 -17.85
C ILE A 198 -13.92 19.92 -16.59
N ARG A 199 -15.12 19.33 -16.71
CA ARG A 199 -15.83 18.74 -15.56
C ARG A 199 -15.06 17.57 -14.96
N LEU A 200 -14.51 16.68 -15.79
CA LEU A 200 -13.71 15.55 -15.34
C LEU A 200 -12.44 16.01 -14.63
N LYS A 201 -11.73 17.01 -15.19
CA LYS A 201 -10.54 17.58 -14.57
C LYS A 201 -10.86 18.16 -13.19
N ARG A 202 -11.88 19.02 -13.08
CA ARG A 202 -12.32 19.59 -11.79
C ARG A 202 -12.71 18.51 -10.78
N ALA A 203 -13.46 17.50 -11.20
CA ALA A 203 -13.86 16.41 -10.31
C ALA A 203 -12.64 15.62 -9.83
N THR A 204 -11.67 15.36 -10.71
CA THR A 204 -10.43 14.64 -10.36
C THR A 204 -9.56 15.47 -9.41
N ASP A 205 -9.45 16.79 -9.64
CA ASP A 205 -8.69 17.71 -8.77
C ASP A 205 -9.29 17.79 -7.36
N ILE A 206 -10.63 17.89 -7.25
CA ILE A 206 -11.35 17.88 -5.97
C ILE A 206 -11.13 16.54 -5.26
N MET A 207 -11.33 15.43 -5.97
CA MET A 207 -11.15 14.10 -5.41
C MET A 207 -9.70 13.83 -4.98
N ALA A 208 -8.70 14.35 -5.71
CA ALA A 208 -7.30 14.25 -5.30
C ALA A 208 -7.06 14.94 -3.95
N GLY A 209 -7.57 16.16 -3.77
CA GLY A 209 -7.50 16.88 -2.49
C GLY A 209 -8.21 16.14 -1.36
N MET A 210 -9.42 15.62 -1.62
CA MET A 210 -10.18 14.84 -0.65
C MET A 210 -9.48 13.54 -0.25
N VAL A 211 -8.95 12.78 -1.21
CA VAL A 211 -8.25 11.53 -0.96
C VAL A 211 -7.00 11.78 -0.11
N ILE A 212 -6.20 12.83 -0.39
CA ILE A 212 -5.04 13.16 0.47
C ILE A 212 -5.47 13.43 1.91
N ALA A 213 -6.52 14.22 2.10
CA ALA A 213 -7.02 14.55 3.44
C ALA A 213 -7.57 13.32 4.17
N ILE A 214 -8.43 12.53 3.51
CA ILE A 214 -8.98 11.28 4.05
C ILE A 214 -7.85 10.35 4.45
N ALA A 215 -6.87 10.17 3.57
CA ALA A 215 -5.77 9.27 3.76
C ALA A 215 -4.95 9.64 5.03
N ILE A 216 -4.66 10.93 5.27
CA ILE A 216 -3.96 11.39 6.49
C ILE A 216 -4.80 11.08 7.75
N ILE A 217 -6.11 11.34 7.69
CA ILE A 217 -7.04 11.12 8.81
C ILE A 217 -7.13 9.62 9.13
N VAL A 218 -7.41 8.79 8.12
CA VAL A 218 -7.59 7.33 8.26
C VAL A 218 -6.38 6.70 8.89
N TYR A 219 -5.17 7.08 8.44
CA TYR A 219 -3.95 6.48 8.96
C TYR A 219 -3.59 6.97 10.36
N SER A 220 -4.00 8.18 10.73
CA SER A 220 -3.91 8.67 12.10
C SER A 220 -4.87 7.90 13.02
N VAL A 221 -6.10 7.63 12.55
CA VAL A 221 -7.08 6.80 13.27
C VAL A 221 -6.55 5.38 13.46
N LEU A 222 -5.92 4.78 12.44
CA LEU A 222 -5.27 3.48 12.55
C LEU A 222 -4.19 3.47 13.65
N ALA A 223 -3.36 4.53 13.71
CA ALA A 223 -2.34 4.66 14.75
C ALA A 223 -2.97 4.80 16.15
N TRP A 224 -4.11 5.48 16.26
CA TRP A 224 -4.83 5.66 17.52
C TRP A 224 -5.40 4.37 18.08
N ILE A 225 -5.65 3.33 17.28
CA ILE A 225 -6.01 2.00 17.79
C ILE A 225 -4.97 1.50 18.80
N PHE A 226 -3.70 1.83 18.58
CA PHE A 226 -2.60 1.51 19.48
C PHE A 226 -2.40 2.61 20.51
N SER A 227 -2.28 3.87 20.07
CA SER A 227 -1.74 4.93 20.92
C SER A 227 -2.65 5.41 22.05
N VAL A 228 -3.95 5.20 21.94
CA VAL A 228 -4.91 5.58 23.00
C VAL A 228 -5.08 4.48 24.06
N THR A 229 -4.38 3.35 23.90
CA THR A 229 -4.37 2.28 24.89
C THR A 229 -3.38 2.58 26.01
N LEU A 230 -3.52 1.88 27.14
CA LEU A 230 -2.56 1.92 28.25
C LEU A 230 -1.41 0.91 28.08
N GLN A 231 -1.32 0.25 26.92
CA GLN A 231 -0.28 -0.74 26.68
C GLN A 231 1.08 -0.03 26.60
N PRO A 232 2.06 -0.42 27.45
CA PRO A 232 3.43 0.09 27.36
C PRO A 232 3.96 -0.10 25.94
N GLY A 233 4.77 0.82 25.43
CA GLY A 233 5.23 0.75 24.05
C GLY A 233 4.27 1.29 22.98
N TRP A 234 2.94 1.20 23.17
CA TRP A 234 1.95 1.78 22.26
C TRP A 234 1.53 3.18 22.64
N HIS A 235 1.43 3.46 23.94
CA HIS A 235 0.99 4.76 24.44
C HIS A 235 1.99 5.87 24.10
N SER A 236 1.80 6.53 22.95
CA SER A 236 2.69 7.59 22.48
C SER A 236 1.95 8.60 21.60
N THR A 237 2.24 9.88 21.78
CA THR A 237 1.64 10.97 20.99
C THR A 237 2.24 11.09 19.59
N ILE A 238 3.44 10.54 19.33
CA ILE A 238 4.09 10.61 18.01
C ILE A 238 3.56 9.57 17.03
N PHE A 239 2.78 8.58 17.51
CA PHE A 239 2.33 7.46 16.68
C PHE A 239 1.55 7.89 15.44
N GLY A 240 0.68 8.91 15.53
CA GLY A 240 -0.04 9.44 14.38
C GLY A 240 0.87 9.80 13.19
N PRO A 241 1.73 10.84 13.31
CA PRO A 241 2.65 11.20 12.23
C PRO A 241 3.70 10.11 11.93
N TYR A 242 4.12 9.32 12.93
CA TYR A 242 5.05 8.22 12.73
C TYR A 242 4.50 7.14 11.78
N PHE A 243 3.27 6.73 12.03
CA PHE A 243 2.56 5.76 11.21
C PHE A 243 2.41 6.30 9.78
N VAL A 244 1.95 7.53 9.62
CA VAL A 244 1.78 8.20 8.31
C VAL A 244 3.08 8.17 7.51
N ILE A 245 4.20 8.61 8.07
CA ILE A 245 5.49 8.62 7.35
C ILE A 245 5.93 7.19 6.99
N ALA A 246 5.87 6.27 7.95
CA ALA A 246 6.27 4.88 7.71
C ALA A 246 5.38 4.18 6.66
N ALA A 247 4.10 4.56 6.56
CA ALA A 247 3.20 4.10 5.51
C ALA A 247 3.64 4.56 4.12
N VAL A 248 3.79 5.88 3.92
CA VAL A 248 4.25 6.43 2.63
C VAL A 248 5.60 5.82 2.26
N TYR A 249 6.47 5.62 3.25
CA TYR A 249 7.78 5.06 3.06
C TYR A 249 7.72 3.63 2.50
N SER A 250 6.91 2.75 3.10
CA SER A 250 6.73 1.37 2.65
C SER A 250 6.14 1.28 1.25
N GLY A 251 5.09 2.05 0.96
CA GLY A 251 4.47 1.99 -0.35
C GLY A 251 5.28 2.71 -1.44
N THR A 252 6.17 3.65 -1.10
CA THR A 252 7.19 4.15 -2.05
C THR A 252 8.13 3.02 -2.48
N GLY A 253 8.52 2.15 -1.54
CA GLY A 253 9.27 0.93 -1.84
C GLY A 253 8.52 0.01 -2.79
N VAL A 254 7.23 -0.25 -2.51
CA VAL A 254 6.37 -1.08 -3.38
C VAL A 254 6.20 -0.47 -4.76
N LEU A 255 6.08 0.86 -4.86
CA LEU A 255 5.99 1.57 -6.14
C LEU A 255 7.26 1.41 -6.97
N ILE A 256 8.45 1.56 -6.37
CA ILE A 256 9.73 1.33 -7.06
C ILE A 256 9.82 -0.13 -7.55
N LEU A 257 9.41 -1.09 -6.72
CA LEU A 257 9.41 -2.50 -7.10
C LEU A 257 8.46 -2.77 -8.27
N ALA A 258 7.25 -2.21 -8.24
CA ALA A 258 6.30 -2.31 -9.34
C ALA A 258 6.86 -1.68 -10.62
N MET A 259 7.43 -0.47 -10.54
CA MET A 259 8.10 0.19 -11.67
C MET A 259 9.17 -0.70 -12.29
N PHE A 260 10.01 -1.36 -11.48
CA PHE A 260 11.06 -2.25 -11.98
C PHE A 260 10.49 -3.49 -12.68
N ILE A 261 9.53 -4.17 -12.06
CA ILE A 261 8.92 -5.39 -12.60
C ILE A 261 8.23 -5.07 -13.93
N PHE A 262 7.36 -4.06 -13.97
CA PHE A 262 6.60 -3.74 -15.18
C PHE A 262 7.46 -3.15 -16.29
N ARG A 263 8.50 -2.39 -15.95
CA ARG A 263 9.50 -1.96 -16.92
C ARG A 263 10.15 -3.15 -17.63
N LYS A 264 10.47 -4.22 -16.91
CA LYS A 264 11.12 -5.42 -17.47
C LYS A 264 10.15 -6.35 -18.20
N VAL A 265 8.95 -6.54 -17.67
CA VAL A 265 7.95 -7.48 -18.24
C VAL A 265 7.33 -6.94 -19.52
N TYR A 266 7.06 -5.63 -19.59
CA TYR A 266 6.40 -5.00 -20.74
C TYR A 266 7.33 -4.15 -21.60
N HIS A 267 8.65 -4.22 -21.39
CA HIS A 267 9.64 -3.46 -22.16
C HIS A 267 9.36 -1.94 -22.22
N LEU A 268 9.05 -1.36 -21.06
CA LEU A 268 8.67 0.06 -20.93
C LEU A 268 9.89 0.95 -20.69
N GLU A 269 11.09 0.58 -21.16
CA GLU A 269 12.32 1.31 -20.87
C GLU A 269 12.32 2.76 -21.41
N LYS A 270 11.55 3.01 -22.47
CA LYS A 270 11.36 4.34 -23.06
C LYS A 270 10.52 5.27 -22.18
N HIS A 271 9.52 4.71 -21.50
CA HIS A 271 8.57 5.46 -20.68
C HIS A 271 9.04 5.57 -19.22
N ILE A 272 9.51 4.47 -18.64
CA ILE A 272 10.00 4.39 -17.26
C ILE A 272 11.54 4.43 -17.28
N THR A 273 12.05 5.65 -17.42
CA THR A 273 13.49 5.94 -17.44
C THR A 273 14.12 5.96 -16.04
N GLN A 274 15.46 5.98 -15.97
CA GLN A 274 16.21 6.11 -14.71
C GLN A 274 15.82 7.37 -13.92
N LYS A 275 15.42 8.46 -14.60
CA LYS A 275 14.96 9.70 -13.94
C LYS A 275 13.79 9.43 -12.98
N HIS A 276 12.86 8.55 -13.36
CA HIS A 276 11.72 8.19 -12.52
C HIS A 276 12.18 7.45 -11.25
N PHE A 277 13.10 6.48 -11.39
CA PHE A 277 13.67 5.77 -10.24
C PHE A 277 14.42 6.71 -9.30
N VAL A 278 15.17 7.67 -9.83
CA VAL A 278 15.88 8.65 -9.01
C VAL A 278 14.89 9.58 -8.30
N ASN A 279 13.86 10.08 -8.99
CA ASN A 279 12.87 10.97 -8.38
C ASN A 279 12.09 10.29 -7.25
N VAL A 280 11.55 9.09 -7.51
CA VAL A 280 10.86 8.30 -6.47
C VAL A 280 11.85 7.85 -5.38
N GLY A 281 13.10 7.54 -5.74
CA GLY A 281 14.16 7.24 -4.79
C GLY A 281 14.49 8.42 -3.87
N VAL A 282 14.45 9.66 -4.36
CA VAL A 282 14.64 10.87 -3.53
C VAL A 282 13.48 11.03 -2.54
N ILE A 283 12.25 10.75 -2.97
CA ILE A 283 11.09 10.69 -2.06
C ILE A 283 11.34 9.63 -0.96
N MET A 284 11.78 8.43 -1.36
CA MET A 284 12.14 7.35 -0.44
C MET A 284 13.24 7.78 0.55
N LEU A 285 14.27 8.51 0.10
CA LEU A 285 15.34 9.04 0.94
C LEU A 285 14.81 10.03 1.99
N VAL A 286 13.97 10.98 1.59
CA VAL A 286 13.39 11.97 2.50
C VAL A 286 12.52 11.29 3.55
N LEU A 287 11.70 10.31 3.13
CA LEU A 287 10.88 9.52 4.03
C LEU A 287 11.71 8.68 5.00
N ALA A 288 12.84 8.12 4.53
CA ALA A 288 13.78 7.40 5.39
C ALA A 288 14.35 8.31 6.49
N ALA A 289 14.69 9.56 6.16
CA ALA A 289 15.18 10.54 7.13
C ALA A 289 14.11 10.87 8.19
N PHE A 290 12.86 11.14 7.78
CA PHE A 290 11.76 11.39 8.71
C PHE A 290 11.44 10.17 9.57
N PHE A 291 11.42 8.98 8.97
CA PHE A 291 11.22 7.72 9.69
C PHE A 291 12.31 7.49 10.73
N GLY A 292 13.58 7.74 10.38
CA GLY A 292 14.70 7.70 11.30
C GLY A 292 14.58 8.70 12.44
N TYR A 293 14.21 9.95 12.14
CA TYR A 293 13.98 10.99 13.15
C TYR A 293 12.88 10.60 14.14
N PHE A 294 11.72 10.16 13.65
CA PHE A 294 10.63 9.77 14.52
C PHE A 294 10.92 8.50 15.32
N THR A 295 11.60 7.52 14.72
CA THR A 295 12.05 6.32 15.44
C THR A 295 13.02 6.69 16.55
N PHE A 296 13.98 7.56 16.25
CA PHE A 296 14.92 8.08 17.26
C PHE A 296 14.20 8.82 18.37
N SER A 297 13.29 9.74 18.02
CA SER A 297 12.51 10.52 18.98
C SER A 297 11.69 9.61 19.92
N GLU A 298 11.02 8.60 19.37
CA GLU A 298 10.21 7.65 20.13
C GLU A 298 11.02 6.85 21.15
N TYR A 299 12.17 6.31 20.76
CA TYR A 299 13.01 5.55 21.70
C TYR A 299 13.76 6.46 22.67
N LEU A 300 14.13 7.67 22.24
CA LEU A 300 14.78 8.67 23.12
C LEU A 300 13.84 9.11 24.23
N THR A 301 12.58 9.43 23.93
CA THR A 301 11.61 9.88 24.94
C THR A 301 11.26 8.76 25.93
N LYS A 302 11.12 7.52 25.47
CA LYS A 302 10.94 6.34 26.33
C LYS A 302 12.12 6.11 27.27
N TRP A 303 13.34 6.18 26.73
CA TRP A 303 14.56 6.07 27.54
C TRP A 303 14.66 7.22 28.56
N TYR A 304 14.37 8.45 28.13
CA TYR A 304 14.40 9.63 28.99
C TYR A 304 13.35 9.57 30.11
N GLY A 305 12.14 9.10 29.80
CA GLY A 305 11.06 8.91 30.78
C GLY A 305 11.38 7.87 31.85
N SER A 306 12.25 6.89 31.54
CA SER A 306 12.73 5.87 32.48
C SER A 306 11.60 5.09 33.17
N GLU A 307 10.46 4.95 32.50
CA GLU A 307 9.35 4.13 32.97
C GLU A 307 9.73 2.65 32.94
N LYS A 308 9.42 1.93 34.03
CA LYS A 308 9.82 0.52 34.19
C LYS A 308 9.38 -0.36 33.01
N ASN A 309 8.15 -0.15 32.53
CA ASN A 309 7.59 -0.98 31.46
C ASN A 309 8.25 -0.70 30.11
N ASP A 310 8.64 0.55 29.83
CA ASP A 310 9.38 0.89 28.62
C ASP A 310 10.82 0.36 28.67
N GLU A 311 11.46 0.35 29.85
CA GLU A 311 12.77 -0.25 30.03
C GLU A 311 12.75 -1.77 29.76
N ILE A 312 11.70 -2.47 30.22
CA ILE A 312 11.47 -3.89 29.94
C ILE A 312 11.33 -4.13 28.44
N LEU A 313 10.50 -3.33 27.75
CA LEU A 313 10.32 -3.43 26.31
C LEU A 313 11.64 -3.19 25.56
N ILE A 314 12.39 -2.14 25.90
CA ILE A 314 13.70 -1.85 25.28
C ILE A 314 14.66 -3.02 25.49
N LYS A 315 14.73 -3.61 26.68
CA LYS A 315 15.56 -4.79 26.96
C LYS A 315 15.18 -5.98 26.07
N ILE A 316 13.88 -6.25 25.89
CA ILE A 316 13.39 -7.32 25.01
C ILE A 316 13.76 -7.03 23.54
N LEU A 317 13.63 -5.79 23.09
CA LEU A 317 13.98 -5.38 21.73
C LEU A 317 15.48 -5.57 21.42
N PHE A 318 16.36 -5.26 22.38
CA PHE A 318 17.81 -5.40 22.21
C PHE A 318 18.35 -6.80 22.53
N LYS A 319 17.53 -7.70 23.09
CA LYS A 319 17.92 -9.06 23.43
C LYS A 319 17.29 -10.09 22.48
N ASP A 320 15.97 -10.20 22.52
CA ASP A 320 15.24 -11.28 21.85
C ASP A 320 14.90 -10.91 20.40
N TYR A 321 14.69 -9.61 20.13
CA TYR A 321 14.33 -9.09 18.81
C TYR A 321 15.43 -8.25 18.15
N TYR A 322 16.68 -8.40 18.60
CA TYR A 322 17.82 -7.55 18.20
C TYR A 322 17.96 -7.43 16.69
N PHE A 323 17.88 -8.55 15.96
CA PHE A 323 18.01 -8.55 14.50
C PHE A 323 16.91 -7.72 13.83
N PHE A 324 15.64 -7.93 14.23
CA PHE A 324 14.52 -7.18 13.67
C PHE A 324 14.69 -5.69 13.96
N PHE A 325 15.08 -5.35 15.19
CA PHE A 325 15.28 -3.97 15.62
C PHE A 325 16.38 -3.26 14.84
N ILE A 326 17.56 -3.86 14.72
CA ILE A 326 18.67 -3.27 13.99
C ILE A 326 18.35 -3.17 12.49
N PHE A 327 17.76 -4.23 11.92
CA PHE A 327 17.42 -4.24 10.51
C PHE A 327 16.36 -3.19 10.17
N SER A 328 15.29 -3.08 10.96
CA SER A 328 14.22 -2.13 10.68
C SER A 328 14.65 -0.67 10.89
N ASN A 329 15.36 -0.39 11.99
CA ASN A 329 15.59 0.98 12.44
C ASN A 329 16.92 1.56 11.93
N TYR A 330 17.92 0.73 11.63
CA TYR A 330 19.21 1.19 11.11
C TYR A 330 19.37 0.85 9.63
N VAL A 331 19.30 -0.42 9.25
CA VAL A 331 19.47 -0.80 7.83
C VAL A 331 18.36 -0.18 6.98
N GLY A 332 17.12 -0.25 7.46
CA GLY A 332 15.95 0.35 6.84
C GLY A 332 16.02 1.88 6.72
N VAL A 333 16.83 2.59 7.51
CA VAL A 333 16.99 4.06 7.43
C VAL A 333 18.24 4.44 6.64
N LEU A 334 19.39 3.84 6.97
CA LEU A 334 20.68 4.22 6.42
C LEU A 334 20.83 3.82 4.95
N LEU A 335 20.26 2.69 4.53
CA LEU A 335 20.48 2.20 3.18
C LEU A 335 19.95 3.16 2.09
N PRO A 336 18.72 3.71 2.17
CA PRO A 336 18.27 4.72 1.20
C PRO A 336 19.02 6.04 1.30
N LEU A 337 19.38 6.47 2.51
CA LEU A 337 20.20 7.67 2.71
C LEU A 337 21.54 7.56 1.98
N ILE A 338 22.19 6.40 2.03
CA ILE A 338 23.46 6.13 1.34
C ILE A 338 23.23 5.98 -0.18
N VAL A 339 22.40 5.02 -0.59
CA VAL A 339 22.25 4.65 -2.01
C VAL A 339 21.70 5.80 -2.85
N VAL A 340 20.73 6.54 -2.31
CA VAL A 340 20.17 7.68 -3.03
C VAL A 340 20.93 8.98 -2.70
N GLY A 341 21.56 9.11 -1.54
CA GLY A 341 22.36 10.30 -1.21
C GLY A 341 23.57 10.46 -2.12
N PHE A 342 24.29 9.37 -2.40
CA PHE A 342 25.45 9.40 -3.27
C PHE A 342 25.07 9.26 -4.75
N LYS A 343 25.34 10.32 -5.54
CA LYS A 343 25.03 10.35 -6.99
C LYS A 343 25.54 9.13 -7.76
N LYS A 344 26.71 8.59 -7.39
CA LYS A 344 27.32 7.40 -8.03
C LYS A 344 26.52 6.12 -7.84
N LEU A 345 25.74 6.01 -6.76
CA LEU A 345 25.00 4.79 -6.41
C LEU A 345 23.56 4.79 -6.97
N ARG A 346 23.11 5.90 -7.58
CA ARG A 346 21.75 6.11 -8.12
C ARG A 346 21.46 5.33 -9.41
N THR A 347 21.67 4.03 -9.40
CA THR A 347 21.32 3.12 -10.50
C THR A 347 19.94 2.51 -10.27
N ILE A 348 19.26 2.09 -11.35
CA ILE A 348 17.94 1.44 -11.26
C ILE A 348 18.01 0.22 -10.35
N ASN A 349 19.04 -0.62 -10.49
CA ASN A 349 19.20 -1.84 -9.71
C ASN A 349 19.43 -1.53 -8.23
N ASN A 350 20.32 -0.61 -7.89
CA ASN A 350 20.62 -0.27 -6.50
C ASN A 350 19.41 0.33 -5.79
N ILE A 351 18.67 1.21 -6.45
CA ILE A 351 17.43 1.81 -5.92
C ILE A 351 16.38 0.72 -5.72
N THR A 352 16.26 -0.23 -6.64
CA THR A 352 15.30 -1.34 -6.53
C THR A 352 15.66 -2.31 -5.39
N ILE A 353 16.93 -2.70 -5.26
CA ILE A 353 17.40 -3.55 -4.14
C ILE A 353 17.14 -2.84 -2.81
N THR A 354 17.43 -1.54 -2.75
CA THR A 354 17.15 -0.71 -1.58
C THR A 354 15.66 -0.70 -1.24
N ALA A 355 14.79 -0.54 -2.24
CA ALA A 355 13.34 -0.60 -2.04
C ALA A 355 12.88 -1.94 -1.48
N VAL A 356 13.42 -3.07 -1.95
CA VAL A 356 13.12 -4.40 -1.39
C VAL A 356 13.52 -4.50 0.09
N VAL A 357 14.72 -4.01 0.44
CA VAL A 357 15.18 -3.98 1.82
C VAL A 357 14.27 -3.10 2.69
N VAL A 358 13.86 -1.94 2.21
CA VAL A 358 12.93 -1.03 2.91
C VAL A 358 11.57 -1.68 3.17
N ILE A 359 11.00 -2.37 2.17
CA ILE A 359 9.73 -3.10 2.30
C ILE A 359 9.83 -4.12 3.45
N ILE A 360 10.90 -4.93 3.48
CA ILE A 360 11.14 -5.93 4.53
C ILE A 360 11.35 -5.25 5.88
N ALA A 361 12.17 -4.19 5.93
CA ALA A 361 12.47 -3.45 7.14
C ALA A 361 11.21 -2.85 7.78
N LEU A 362 10.28 -2.33 6.97
CA LEU A 362 9.05 -1.75 7.48
C LEU A 362 8.01 -2.78 7.87
N TRP A 363 7.96 -3.94 7.20
CA TRP A 363 7.17 -5.07 7.69
C TRP A 363 7.69 -5.55 9.05
N MET A 364 9.01 -5.68 9.21
CA MET A 364 9.64 -6.01 10.50
C MET A 364 9.37 -4.92 11.55
N ASN A 365 9.38 -3.64 11.19
CA ASN A 365 9.00 -2.57 12.10
C ASN A 365 7.56 -2.73 12.60
N ARG A 366 6.60 -3.14 11.75
CA ARG A 366 5.24 -3.43 12.20
C ARG A 366 5.18 -4.63 13.13
N TYR A 367 5.98 -5.66 12.85
CA TYR A 367 6.13 -6.79 13.76
C TYR A 367 6.63 -6.35 15.14
N LEU A 368 7.65 -5.49 15.20
CA LEU A 368 8.20 -4.95 16.44
C LEU A 368 7.23 -4.05 17.19
N ILE A 369 6.35 -3.33 16.49
CA ILE A 369 5.33 -2.53 17.18
C ILE A 369 4.30 -3.44 17.83
N VAL A 370 3.89 -4.53 17.17
CA VAL A 370 2.77 -5.35 17.64
C VAL A 370 3.21 -6.43 18.64
N VAL A 371 4.16 -7.27 18.26
CA VAL A 371 4.44 -8.54 18.97
C VAL A 371 5.19 -8.34 20.29
N PRO A 372 6.43 -7.79 20.33
CA PRO A 372 7.17 -7.68 21.58
C PRO A 372 6.45 -6.78 22.59
N THR A 373 5.70 -5.79 22.10
CA THR A 373 4.87 -4.92 22.93
C THR A 373 3.77 -5.69 23.65
N LEU A 374 3.15 -6.69 23.01
CA LEU A 374 2.17 -7.58 23.64
C LEU A 374 2.80 -8.66 24.51
N GLU A 375 4.05 -9.04 24.24
CA GLU A 375 4.83 -9.94 25.11
C GLU A 375 5.29 -9.26 26.41
N SER A 376 5.28 -7.93 26.45
CA SER A 376 5.59 -7.11 27.64
C SER A 376 4.37 -6.32 28.14
N PRO A 377 3.30 -7.00 28.63
CA PRO A 377 2.11 -6.33 29.14
C PRO A 377 2.39 -5.50 30.40
N TYR A 378 1.50 -4.54 30.67
CA TYR A 378 1.60 -3.66 31.83
C TYR A 378 1.62 -4.43 33.16
N LEU A 379 0.80 -5.48 33.26
CA LEU A 379 0.80 -6.41 34.39
C LEU A 379 1.64 -7.64 34.05
N PRO A 380 2.45 -8.16 34.98
CA PRO A 380 3.21 -9.39 34.76
C PRO A 380 2.29 -10.54 34.36
N ILE A 381 2.72 -11.31 33.38
CA ILE A 381 2.01 -12.53 32.95
C ILE A 381 2.05 -13.54 34.09
N GLN A 382 0.88 -13.96 34.58
CA GLN A 382 0.72 -14.98 35.61
C GLN A 382 0.11 -16.24 35.00
N ASP A 383 0.51 -17.41 35.50
CA ASP A 383 -0.06 -18.72 35.14
C ASP A 383 -0.07 -19.07 33.63
N ALA A 384 0.82 -18.46 32.84
CA ALA A 384 1.01 -18.81 31.44
C ALA A 384 2.00 -19.96 31.26
N ARG A 385 1.70 -20.87 30.34
CA ARG A 385 2.66 -21.89 29.91
C ARG A 385 3.87 -21.20 29.30
N ALA A 386 5.09 -21.68 29.59
CA ALA A 386 6.31 -21.10 29.02
C ALA A 386 6.29 -21.02 27.48
N ALA A 387 5.64 -22.00 26.83
CA ALA A 387 5.47 -22.03 25.38
C ALA A 387 4.51 -20.96 24.82
N TRP A 388 3.78 -20.23 25.67
CA TRP A 388 2.81 -19.18 25.29
C TRP A 388 3.28 -17.77 25.68
N LEU A 389 4.48 -17.65 26.24
CA LEU A 389 5.10 -16.36 26.54
C LEU A 389 5.59 -15.67 25.27
N HIS A 390 6.02 -16.44 24.27
CA HIS A 390 6.50 -15.93 23.00
C HIS A 390 5.57 -16.33 21.87
N TYR A 391 5.26 -15.37 21.02
CA TYR A 391 4.49 -15.56 19.81
C TYR A 391 5.38 -16.01 18.67
N SER A 392 4.94 -17.04 17.97
CA SER A 392 5.53 -17.47 16.70
C SER A 392 4.41 -17.77 15.72
N PRO A 393 4.45 -17.19 14.50
CA PRO A 393 3.41 -17.43 13.51
C PRO A 393 3.39 -18.90 13.11
N THR A 394 2.21 -19.48 13.15
CA THR A 394 1.96 -20.85 12.69
C THR A 394 1.97 -20.94 11.17
N TRP A 395 2.02 -22.18 10.64
CA TRP A 395 1.91 -22.39 9.21
C TRP A 395 0.60 -21.82 8.63
N VAL A 396 -0.50 -21.84 9.39
CA VAL A 396 -1.80 -21.30 8.97
C VAL A 396 -1.69 -19.80 8.71
N GLU A 397 -1.10 -19.08 9.67
CA GLU A 397 -0.89 -17.65 9.59
C GLU A 397 0.07 -17.26 8.44
N MET A 398 1.12 -18.06 8.24
CA MET A 398 2.09 -17.84 7.15
C MET A 398 1.48 -18.11 5.77
N VAL A 399 0.66 -19.15 5.63
CA VAL A 399 -0.04 -19.45 4.37
C VAL A 399 -1.10 -18.39 4.06
N LEU A 400 -1.82 -17.89 5.07
CA LEU A 400 -2.76 -16.76 4.90
C LEU A 400 -2.03 -15.46 4.52
N THR A 401 -0.88 -15.20 5.13
CA THR A 401 0.00 -14.08 4.77
C THR A 401 0.44 -14.18 3.31
N ALA A 402 0.93 -15.35 2.90
CA ALA A 402 1.35 -15.60 1.53
C ALA A 402 0.17 -15.51 0.55
N GLY A 403 -1.03 -15.97 0.94
CA GLY A 403 -2.27 -15.86 0.17
C GLY A 403 -2.73 -14.42 -0.04
N GLY A 404 -2.57 -13.54 0.95
CA GLY A 404 -2.86 -12.11 0.79
C GLY A 404 -1.85 -11.40 -0.11
N VAL A 405 -0.56 -11.69 0.01
CA VAL A 405 0.47 -11.19 -0.93
C VAL A 405 0.19 -11.70 -2.35
N ALA A 406 -0.17 -12.97 -2.50
CA ALA A 406 -0.53 -13.55 -3.79
C ALA A 406 -1.78 -12.88 -4.38
N SER A 407 -2.80 -12.61 -3.55
CA SER A 407 -4.00 -11.85 -3.96
C SER A 407 -3.63 -10.46 -4.48
N PHE A 408 -2.70 -9.76 -3.81
CA PHE A 408 -2.24 -8.45 -4.22
C PHE A 408 -1.58 -8.50 -5.61
N CYS A 409 -0.62 -9.42 -5.77
CA CYS A 409 0.04 -9.62 -7.06
C CYS A 409 -0.93 -10.06 -8.15
N LEU A 410 -1.93 -10.89 -7.82
CA LEU A 410 -2.93 -11.39 -8.76
C LEU A 410 -3.87 -10.28 -9.23
N PHE A 411 -4.45 -9.52 -8.31
CA PHE A 411 -5.30 -8.38 -8.65
C PHE A 411 -4.53 -7.32 -9.42
N PHE A 412 -3.26 -7.08 -9.10
CA PHE A 412 -2.44 -6.15 -9.87
C PHE A 412 -2.18 -6.68 -11.28
N THR A 413 -1.85 -7.96 -11.42
CA THR A 413 -1.66 -8.61 -12.72
C THR A 413 -2.94 -8.53 -13.56
N ILE A 414 -4.11 -8.81 -12.96
CA ILE A 414 -5.41 -8.69 -13.64
C ILE A 414 -5.70 -7.24 -14.03
N ALA A 415 -5.53 -6.27 -13.13
CA ALA A 415 -5.71 -4.85 -13.42
C ALA A 415 -4.83 -4.39 -14.59
N SER A 416 -3.56 -4.81 -14.61
CA SER A 416 -2.63 -4.51 -15.70
C SER A 416 -3.01 -5.13 -17.06
N LYS A 417 -3.85 -6.18 -17.06
CA LYS A 417 -4.39 -6.80 -18.28
C LYS A 417 -5.70 -6.17 -18.73
N LEU A 418 -6.39 -5.46 -17.85
CA LEU A 418 -7.64 -4.76 -18.15
C LEU A 418 -7.41 -3.32 -18.58
N ILE A 419 -6.39 -2.65 -18.01
CA ILE A 419 -6.12 -1.23 -18.23
C ILE A 419 -4.60 -1.06 -18.41
N PRO A 420 -4.15 -0.27 -19.41
CA PRO A 420 -2.73 0.04 -19.62
C PRO A 420 -2.12 0.63 -18.36
N ILE A 421 -0.94 0.15 -17.93
CA ILE A 421 -0.26 0.60 -16.70
C ILE A 421 0.23 2.05 -16.81
N VAL A 422 0.50 2.51 -18.03
CA VAL A 422 0.89 3.88 -18.31
C VAL A 422 -0.33 4.66 -18.79
N GLN A 423 -0.52 5.88 -18.29
CA GLN A 423 -1.67 6.71 -18.66
C GLN A 423 -1.53 7.22 -20.10
N VAL A 424 -2.24 6.58 -21.04
CA VAL A 424 -2.18 6.92 -22.47
C VAL A 424 -2.75 8.33 -22.71
N ALA A 425 -3.75 8.71 -21.92
CA ALA A 425 -4.41 10.01 -22.05
C ALA A 425 -3.56 11.22 -21.59
N GLU A 426 -2.61 11.03 -20.66
CA GLU A 426 -1.82 12.13 -20.06
C GLU A 426 -0.41 12.29 -20.64
N LEU A 427 0.17 11.24 -21.24
CA LEU A 427 1.57 11.20 -21.68
C LEU A 427 1.99 12.34 -22.63
N LYS A 428 1.05 12.98 -23.34
CA LYS A 428 1.34 14.06 -24.30
C LYS A 428 0.28 15.17 -24.27
N GLU A 429 -0.22 15.56 -23.10
CA GLU A 429 -0.53 16.98 -22.96
C GLU A 429 0.81 17.71 -23.20
N GLU A 430 1.02 18.19 -24.44
CA GLU A 430 2.12 19.09 -24.76
C GLU A 430 2.16 20.17 -23.68
N PRO A 431 3.35 20.61 -23.24
CA PRO A 431 3.41 21.84 -22.46
C PRO A 431 2.69 22.87 -23.32
N LYS A 432 1.47 23.24 -22.94
CA LYS A 432 0.89 24.48 -23.40
C LYS A 432 1.96 25.48 -23.03
N GLU A 433 2.56 26.12 -24.03
CA GLU A 433 3.40 27.29 -23.82
C GLU A 433 2.73 28.07 -22.70
N SER A 434 3.46 28.21 -21.60
CA SER A 434 3.08 29.04 -20.48
C SER A 434 2.93 30.44 -21.06
N GLY A 435 1.72 30.73 -21.54
CA GLY A 435 1.33 32.06 -21.93
C GLY A 435 1.47 32.90 -20.67
N ASP A 436 2.36 33.88 -20.76
CA ASP A 436 2.57 34.96 -19.81
C ASP A 436 1.23 35.65 -19.48
N ILE A 437 0.46 35.04 -18.60
CA ILE A 437 -0.77 35.61 -18.06
C ILE A 437 -0.76 35.24 -16.59
N TYR A 438 0.15 35.82 -15.80
CA TYR A 438 0.00 36.20 -14.38
C TYR A 438 1.31 36.85 -13.89
N LEU A 439 1.64 38.01 -14.46
CA LEU A 439 2.41 39.04 -13.77
C LEU A 439 1.67 40.36 -13.92
N ARG A 440 0.64 40.55 -13.11
CA ARG A 440 0.16 41.84 -12.59
C ARG A 440 -0.48 41.63 -11.24
#